data_AF-A0A420XJ47-F1
#
_entry.id   AF-A0A420XJ47-F1
#
_cell.length_a   1.000
_cell.length_b   1.000
_cell.length_c   1.000
_cell.angle_alpha   90.00
_cell.angle_beta   90.00
_cell.angle_gamma   90.00
#
_symmetry.space_group_name_H-M   'P 1'
#
loop_
_entity.id
_entity.type
_entity.pdbx_description
1 polymer ?
#
loop_
_entity_poly.entity_id
_entity_poly.type
_entity_poly.pdbx_seq_one_letter_code
_entity_poly.pdbx_strand_id
1 'polypeptide(L)' 'MKINAYRLMVVILGVLSLSGCGTILSFTANDYTPYAGVSRDFSFIQEGGIVSVVAVVDLPLSLVLDTLFLPVTLSQK' A
#
# COMPACT_ATOMS: atom_id res chain seq x y z
N MET A 1 16.59 23.99 10.50
CA MET A 1 16.65 22.59 10.96
C MET A 1 17.63 21.82 10.09
N LYS A 2 18.79 21.37 10.62
CA LYS A 2 19.66 20.42 9.90
C LYS A 2 19.02 19.04 9.99
N ILE A 3 18.37 18.59 8.93
CA ILE A 3 17.84 17.23 8.86
C ILE A 3 19.03 16.30 8.68
N ASN A 4 19.31 15.47 9.68
CA ASN A 4 20.37 14.47 9.60
C ASN A 4 19.99 13.38 8.57
N ALA A 5 20.97 12.88 7.80
CA ALA A 5 20.74 11.93 6.72
C ALA A 5 19.96 10.66 7.17
N TYR A 6 20.20 10.16 8.38
CA TYR A 6 19.46 9.02 8.94
C TYR A 6 17.98 9.34 9.18
N ARG A 7 17.65 10.57 9.61
CA ARG A 7 16.25 10.99 9.78
C ARG A 7 15.55 11.13 8.44
N LEU A 8 16.24 11.66 7.44
CA LEU A 8 15.73 11.74 6.08
C LEU A 8 15.43 10.33 5.54
N MET A 9 16.35 9.38 5.73
CA MET A 9 16.19 8.01 5.25
C MET A 9 15.01 7.29 5.92
N VAL A 10 14.82 7.45 7.24
CA VAL A 10 13.67 6.89 7.96
C VAL A 10 12.35 7.52 7.49
N VAL A 11 12.33 8.83 7.22
CA VAL A 11 11.15 9.50 6.68
C VAL A 11 10.84 9.02 5.27
N ILE A 12 11.84 8.86 4.41
CA ILE A 12 11.67 8.34 3.04
C ILE A 12 11.16 6.89 3.07
N LEU A 13 11.77 6.03 3.89
CA LEU A 13 11.31 4.65 4.10
C LEU A 13 9.88 4.61 4.63
N GLY A 14 9.54 5.47 5.60
CA GLY A 14 8.19 5.60 6.11
C GLY A 14 7.20 6.02 5.02
N VAL A 15 7.52 7.06 4.24
CA VAL A 15 6.66 7.54 3.13
C VAL A 15 6.48 6.45 2.06
N LEU A 16 7.51 5.68 1.74
CA LEU A 16 7.45 4.56 0.80
C LEU A 16 6.66 3.36 1.35
N SER A 17 6.64 3.16 2.68
CA SER A 17 5.82 2.14 3.34
C SER A 17 4.39 2.59 3.64
N LEU A 18 4.09 3.88 3.47
CA LEU A 18 2.75 4.48 3.66
C LEU A 18 2.09 4.87 2.32
N SER A 19 2.60 4.42 1.18
CA SER A 19 2.09 4.84 -0.13
C SER A 19 1.02 3.92 -0.73
N GLY A 20 0.44 2.99 0.03
CA GLY A 20 -0.48 1.98 -0.53
C GLY A 20 0.27 1.07 -1.49
N CYS A 21 1.38 0.49 -1.03
CA CYS A 21 2.22 -0.40 -1.82
C CYS A 21 1.40 -1.54 -2.42
N GLY A 22 0.46 -2.09 -1.64
CA GLY A 22 -0.51 -3.09 -2.10
C GLY A 22 -1.28 -2.64 -3.34
N THR A 23 -1.84 -1.43 -3.34
CA THR A 23 -2.59 -0.87 -4.48
C THR A 23 -1.69 -0.64 -5.70
N ILE A 24 -0.50 -0.08 -5.52
CA ILE A 24 0.45 0.17 -6.62
C ILE A 24 0.92 -1.15 -7.26
N LEU A 25 1.19 -2.16 -6.44
CA LEU A 25 1.59 -3.49 -6.91
C LEU A 25 0.46 -4.17 -7.69
N SER A 26 -0.78 -4.04 -7.22
CA SER A 26 -1.95 -4.60 -7.92
C SER A 26 -2.18 -3.92 -9.25
N PHE A 27 -2.03 -2.59 -9.33
CA PHE A 27 -2.10 -1.86 -10.58
C PHE A 27 -0.99 -2.25 -11.57
N THR A 28 0.25 -2.40 -11.08
CA THR A 28 1.39 -2.85 -11.90
C THR A 28 1.19 -4.28 -12.42
N ALA A 29 0.53 -5.13 -11.63
CA ALA A 29 0.16 -6.48 -12.03
C ALA A 29 -1.06 -6.55 -12.98
N ASN A 30 -1.61 -5.40 -13.41
CA ASN A 30 -2.87 -5.30 -14.16
C ASN A 30 -4.06 -5.95 -13.45
N ASP A 31 -4.03 -6.02 -12.13
CA ASP A 31 -5.14 -6.48 -11.31
C ASP A 31 -6.06 -5.31 -10.99
N TYR A 32 -7.10 -5.16 -11.80
CA TYR A 32 -8.16 -4.15 -11.63
C TYR A 32 -9.31 -4.66 -10.77
N THR A 33 -9.10 -5.69 -9.95
CA THR A 33 -10.12 -6.14 -9.01
C THR A 33 -10.42 -5.01 -8.01
N PRO A 34 -11.69 -4.69 -7.73
CA PRO A 34 -12.03 -3.74 -6.70
C PRO A 34 -11.41 -4.15 -5.36
N TYR A 35 -10.71 -3.23 -4.70
CA TYR A 35 -10.01 -3.48 -3.45
C TYR A 35 -8.86 -4.52 -3.53
N ALA A 36 -8.20 -4.63 -4.69
CA ALA A 36 -7.06 -5.53 -4.87
C ALA A 36 -5.87 -5.21 -3.94
N GLY A 37 -5.61 -3.93 -3.64
CA GLY A 37 -4.55 -3.51 -2.73
C GLY A 37 -4.84 -3.93 -1.30
N VAL A 38 -6.05 -3.65 -0.81
CA VAL A 38 -6.51 -4.06 0.53
C VAL A 38 -6.48 -5.58 0.67
N SER A 39 -6.95 -6.33 -0.34
CA SER A 39 -6.96 -7.78 -0.31
C SER A 39 -5.55 -8.36 -0.18
N ARG A 40 -4.58 -7.74 -0.85
CA ARG A 40 -3.17 -8.15 -0.82
C ARG A 40 -2.51 -7.86 0.52
N ASP A 41 -2.73 -6.67 1.08
CA ASP A 41 -2.25 -6.33 2.42
C ASP A 41 -2.84 -7.28 3.45
N PHE A 42 -4.12 -7.64 3.31
CA PHE A 42 -4.78 -8.61 4.17
C PHE A 42 -4.16 -10.01 4.07
N SER A 43 -3.74 -10.45 2.88
CA SER A 43 -2.97 -11.69 2.70
C SER A 43 -1.63 -11.65 3.44
N PHE A 44 -0.87 -10.56 3.33
CA PHE A 44 0.40 -10.40 4.06
C PHE A 44 0.21 -10.36 5.58
N ILE A 45 -0.92 -9.82 6.06
CA ILE A 45 -1.28 -9.87 7.48
C ILE A 45 -1.53 -11.31 7.94
N GLN A 46 -2.22 -12.11 7.12
CA GLN A 46 -2.50 -13.52 7.44
C GLN A 46 -1.26 -14.41 7.36
N GLU A 47 -0.34 -14.15 6.43
CA GLU A 47 0.93 -14.87 6.29
C GLU A 47 1.89 -14.60 7.47
N GLY A 48 1.75 -13.46 8.13
CA GLY A 48 2.52 -13.10 9.33
C GLY A 48 3.96 -12.67 9.03
N GLY A 49 4.78 -12.60 10.08
CA GLY A 49 6.19 -12.19 9.98
C GLY A 49 6.43 -10.68 10.09
N ILE A 50 7.59 -10.21 9.64
CA ILE A 50 7.97 -8.79 9.77
C ILE A 50 7.17 -7.91 8.79
N VAL A 51 6.79 -8.48 7.65
CA VAL A 51 6.04 -7.81 6.58
C VAL A 51 4.59 -7.54 7.00
N SER A 52 4.00 -8.38 7.87
CA SER A 52 2.63 -8.17 8.35
C SER A 52 2.47 -6.88 9.14
N VAL A 53 3.48 -6.48 9.93
CA VAL A 53 3.45 -5.23 10.69
C VAL A 53 3.37 -4.03 9.75
N VAL A 54 4.12 -4.07 8.65
CA VAL A 54 4.09 -3.02 7.63
C VAL A 54 2.73 -3.04 6.92
N ALA A 55 2.22 -4.22 6.56
CA ALA A 55 0.92 -4.37 5.91
C ALA A 55 -0.25 -3.87 6.78
N VAL A 56 -0.21 -4.04 8.10
CA VAL A 56 -1.22 -3.46 9.02
C VAL A 56 -1.23 -1.93 8.95
N VAL A 57 -0.06 -1.31 8.84
CA VAL A 57 0.06 0.16 8.73
C VAL A 57 -0.36 0.66 7.36
N ASP A 58 -0.06 -0.08 6.29
CA ASP A 58 -0.37 0.32 4.91
C ASP A 58 -1.83 0.01 4.51
N LEU A 59 -2.50 -0.95 5.16
CA LEU A 59 -3.89 -1.35 4.90
C LEU A 59 -4.90 -0.18 4.86
N PRO A 60 -4.95 0.76 5.84
CA PRO A 60 -5.84 1.91 5.75
C PRO A 60 -5.52 2.85 4.58
N LEU A 61 -4.26 2.94 4.17
CA LEU A 61 -3.85 3.74 3.01
C LEU A 61 -4.23 3.07 1.69
N SER A 62 -4.00 1.76 1.57
CA SER A 62 -4.49 0.95 0.46
C SER A 62 -6.01 1.01 0.33
N LEU A 63 -6.76 1.08 1.45
CA LEU A 63 -8.22 1.28 1.41
C LEU A 63 -8.60 2.62 0.79
N VAL A 64 -7.95 3.71 1.21
CA VAL A 64 -8.22 5.05 0.65
C VAL A 64 -7.86 5.07 -0.83
N LEU A 65 -6.70 4.53 -1.21
CA LEU A 65 -6.24 4.51 -2.60
C LEU A 65 -7.13 3.64 -3.48
N ASP A 66 -7.46 2.42 -3.06
CA ASP A 66 -8.38 1.53 -3.78
C ASP A 66 -9.76 2.16 -3.95
N THR A 67 -10.24 2.92 -2.95
CA THR A 67 -11.51 3.66 -3.05
C THR A 67 -11.41 4.80 -4.07
N LEU A 68 -10.28 5.51 -4.13
CA LEU A 68 -10.04 6.56 -5.12
C LEU A 68 -9.92 6.00 -6.54
N PHE A 69 -9.35 4.80 -6.68
CA PHE A 69 -9.20 4.09 -7.97
C PHE A 69 -10.42 3.25 -8.35
N LEU A 70 -11.43 3.15 -7.48
CA LEU A 70 -12.68 2.44 -7.73
C LEU A 70 -13.39 2.80 -9.04
N PRO A 71 -13.51 4.08 -9.47
CA PRO A 71 -14.07 4.40 -10.79
C PRO A 71 -13.24 3.85 -11.95
N VAL A 72 -11.91 3.75 -11.80
CA VAL A 72 -11.01 3.21 -12.84
C VAL A 72 -11.11 1.69 -12.91
N THR A 73 -11.09 1.02 -11.76
CA THR A 73 -11.19 -0.44 -11.68
C THR A 73 -12.55 -0.96 -12.15
N LEU A 74 -13.64 -0.24 -11.86
CA LEU A 74 -14.96 -0.56 -12.39
C LEU A 74 -15.13 -0.26 -13.89
N SER A 75 -14.42 0.74 -14.43
CA SER A 75 -14.48 1.06 -15.86
C SER A 75 -13.72 0.06 -16.75
N GLN A 76 -12.81 -0.75 -16.17
CA GLN A 76 -12.03 -1.77 -16.88
C GLN A 76 -12.74 -3.12 -16.96
N LYS A 77 -13.96 -3.24 -16.39
CA LYS A 77 -14.77 -4.46 -16.36
C LYS A 77 -15.95 -4.35 -17.33
#